data_AF-A0A0N8NT87-F1
#
_entry.id   AF-A0A0N8NT87-F1
#
_cell.length_a   1.000
_cell.length_b   1.000
_cell.length_c   1.000
_cell.angle_alpha   90.00
_cell.angle_beta   90.00
_cell.angle_gamma   90.00
#
_symmetry.space_group_name_H-M   'P 1'
#
loop_
_entity.id
_entity.type
_entity.pdbx_description
1 polymer ?
#
loop_
_entity_poly.entity_id
_entity_poly.type
_entity_poly.pdbx_seq_one_letter_code
_entity_poly.pdbx_strand_id
1 'polypeptide(L)'
;MGKKQLQVTKYNGHRPLMLDVRKNMGCITIEDFFKLHDIFIEFKTLERLAPRTIDDHKIHMKHMKNDIDEEERPIVNRLVDIDLLRGYLYYMMHQKQYEPATINIRLRTLKCYLKWLFDEENI
;
A
#
# COMPACT_ATOMS: atom_id res chain seq x y z
N MET A 1 28.09 -7.83 37.96
CA MET A 1 28.02 -7.09 36.69
C MET A 1 26.56 -6.84 36.33
N GLY A 2 26.04 -5.65 36.60
CA GLY A 2 24.63 -5.29 36.35
C GLY A 2 24.39 -4.83 34.92
N LYS A 3 23.32 -5.32 34.28
CA LYS A 3 22.91 -4.94 32.93
C LYS A 3 22.53 -3.44 32.91
N LYS A 4 23.27 -2.61 32.17
CA LYS A 4 22.85 -1.23 31.88
C LYS A 4 21.75 -1.27 30.83
N GLN A 5 20.52 -0.91 31.22
CA GLN A 5 19.45 -0.62 30.25
C GLN A 5 19.72 0.73 29.60
N LEU A 6 19.56 0.81 28.28
CA LEU A 6 19.64 2.04 27.52
C LEU A 6 18.44 2.92 27.90
N GLN A 7 18.68 4.10 28.44
CA GLN A 7 17.64 5.10 28.64
C GLN A 7 17.37 5.79 27.30
N VAL A 8 16.16 5.61 26.77
CA VAL A 8 15.70 6.34 25.58
C VAL A 8 15.46 7.79 25.98
N THR A 9 16.38 8.67 25.62
CA THR A 9 16.21 10.12 25.75
C THR A 9 15.00 10.58 24.92
N LYS A 10 14.12 11.35 25.55
CA LYS A 10 12.94 11.97 24.94
C LYS A 10 13.35 12.71 23.66
N TYR A 11 12.77 12.30 22.53
CA TYR A 11 13.06 12.83 21.21
C TYR A 11 12.52 14.27 21.08
N ASN A 12 13.41 15.24 20.94
CA ASN A 12 13.09 16.66 20.76
C ASN A 12 12.74 16.99 19.30
N GLY A 13 11.57 16.53 18.88
CA GLY A 13 10.63 17.38 18.16
C GLY A 13 10.96 17.87 16.75
N HIS A 14 11.54 17.06 15.85
CA HIS A 14 11.29 17.22 14.41
C HIS A 14 10.88 15.85 13.83
N ARG A 15 9.57 15.57 13.83
CA ARG A 15 9.00 14.48 13.05
C ARG A 15 9.10 14.87 11.56
N PRO A 16 9.33 13.92 10.64
CA PRO A 16 9.08 14.17 9.23
C PRO A 16 7.66 14.72 9.07
N LEU A 17 7.50 15.77 8.25
CA LEU A 17 6.22 16.41 7.92
C LEU A 17 5.11 15.43 7.47
N MET A 18 5.46 14.16 7.22
CA MET A 18 4.52 13.09 6.86
C MET A 18 3.57 12.66 7.98
N LEU A 19 3.88 12.97 9.25
CA LEU A 19 3.05 12.54 10.39
C LEU A 19 1.89 13.50 10.72
N ASP A 20 1.89 14.73 10.22
CA ASP A 20 0.85 15.73 10.54
C ASP A 20 -0.38 15.66 9.60
N VAL A 21 -0.38 14.77 8.61
CA VAL A 21 -1.60 14.45 7.82
C VAL A 21 -2.56 13.55 8.63
N ARG A 22 -2.09 12.97 9.73
CA ARG A 22 -2.80 11.93 10.48
C ARG A 22 -3.72 12.51 11.56
N LYS A 23 -4.85 13.09 11.15
CA LYS A 23 -6.05 13.21 12.00
C LYS A 23 -7.26 13.62 11.14
N ASN A 24 -7.89 12.66 10.47
CA ASN A 24 -9.35 12.48 10.41
C ASN A 24 -9.79 11.43 9.36
N MET A 25 -10.44 10.37 9.88
CA MET A 25 -11.52 9.58 9.28
C MET A 25 -11.31 8.84 7.95
N GLY A 26 -10.87 7.57 8.04
CA GLY A 26 -11.49 6.34 7.48
C GLY A 26 -11.69 6.20 5.96
N CYS A 27 -11.47 7.25 5.18
CA CYS A 27 -11.80 7.34 3.78
C CYS A 27 -10.56 7.83 3.04
N ILE A 28 -9.88 6.96 2.32
CA ILE A 28 -8.78 7.37 1.44
C ILE A 28 -9.28 7.46 0.00
N THR A 29 -8.85 8.48 -0.73
CA THR A 29 -9.12 8.53 -2.18
C THR A 29 -8.26 7.49 -2.90
N ILE A 30 -8.68 7.07 -4.10
CA ILE A 30 -7.85 6.20 -4.96
C ILE A 30 -6.50 6.87 -5.28
N GLU A 31 -6.49 8.20 -5.45
CA GLU A 31 -5.25 8.94 -5.68
C GLU A 31 -4.30 8.84 -4.49
N ASP A 32 -4.81 9.07 -3.28
CA ASP A 32 -4.01 8.97 -2.05
C ASP A 32 -3.58 7.53 -1.79
N PHE A 33 -4.41 6.54 -2.12
CA PHE A 33 -4.04 5.12 -2.07
C PHE A 33 -2.81 4.80 -2.93
N PHE A 34 -2.68 5.40 -4.11
CA PHE A 34 -1.49 5.18 -4.93
C PHE A 34 -0.28 5.98 -4.42
N LYS A 35 -0.46 7.22 -3.94
CA LYS A 35 0.63 8.00 -3.32
C LYS A 35 1.19 7.31 -2.07
N LEU A 36 0.32 6.76 -1.23
CA LEU A 36 0.72 5.99 -0.06
C LEU A 36 1.48 4.71 -0.41
N HIS A 37 1.25 4.14 -1.60
CA HIS A 37 2.03 3.01 -2.07
C HIS A 37 3.49 3.41 -2.37
N ASP A 38 3.74 4.60 -2.91
CA ASP A 38 5.10 5.07 -3.15
C ASP A 38 5.87 5.23 -1.82
N ILE A 39 5.21 5.75 -0.79
CA ILE A 39 5.75 5.85 0.58
C ILE A 39 6.01 4.46 1.17
N PHE A 40 5.07 3.53 0.98
CA PHE A 40 5.24 2.14 1.38
C PHE A 40 6.45 1.48 0.72
N ILE A 41 6.70 1.75 -0.56
CA ILE A 41 7.88 1.26 -1.27
C ILE A 41 9.16 1.79 -0.64
N GLU A 42 9.23 3.10 -0.33
CA GLU A 42 10.38 3.70 0.36
C GLU A 42 10.63 3.00 1.69
N PHE A 43 9.59 2.79 2.50
CA PHE A 43 9.68 2.03 3.75
C PHE A 43 10.21 0.61 3.52
N LYS A 44 9.69 -0.11 2.51
CA LYS A 44 10.13 -1.48 2.18
C LYS A 44 11.60 -1.56 1.75
N THR A 45 12.16 -0.50 1.17
CA THR A 45 13.60 -0.49 0.86
C THR A 45 14.47 -0.49 2.12
N LEU A 46 13.97 0.03 3.25
CA LEU A 46 14.69 0.04 4.53
C LEU A 46 14.80 -1.36 5.15
N GLU A 47 13.91 -2.29 4.78
CA GLU A 47 13.94 -3.68 5.24
C GLU A 47 15.05 -4.53 4.59
N ARG A 48 15.86 -3.94 3.69
CA ARG A 48 16.92 -4.63 2.92
C ARG A 48 16.41 -5.83 2.12
N LEU A 49 15.20 -5.72 1.57
CA LEU A 49 14.65 -6.72 0.65
C LEU A 49 15.48 -6.80 -0.63
N ALA A 50 15.42 -7.96 -1.31
CA ALA A 50 16.02 -8.10 -2.62
C ALA A 50 15.39 -7.09 -3.59
N PRO A 51 16.16 -6.47 -4.52
CA PRO A 51 15.62 -5.49 -5.48
C PRO A 51 14.41 -6.03 -6.25
N ARG A 52 14.47 -7.29 -6.66
CA ARG A 52 13.37 -7.99 -7.33
C ARG A 52 12.06 -7.97 -6.53
N THR A 53 12.13 -8.10 -5.21
CA THR A 53 10.93 -8.06 -4.35
C THR A 53 10.30 -6.66 -4.37
N ILE A 54 11.12 -5.61 -4.37
CA ILE A 54 10.63 -4.23 -4.49
C ILE A 54 10.00 -4.01 -5.87
N ASP A 55 10.62 -4.52 -6.93
CA ASP A 55 10.10 -4.43 -8.28
C ASP A 55 8.76 -5.17 -8.43
N ASP A 56 8.61 -6.33 -7.80
CA ASP A 56 7.35 -7.08 -7.77
C ASP A 56 6.22 -6.24 -7.12
N HIS A 57 6.49 -5.55 -6.00
CA HIS A 57 5.50 -4.67 -5.39
C HIS A 57 5.07 -3.54 -6.35
N LYS A 58 6.03 -2.88 -6.99
CA LYS A 58 5.77 -1.79 -7.94
C LYS A 58 4.96 -2.26 -9.15
N ILE A 59 5.37 -3.37 -9.77
CA ILE A 59 4.72 -3.84 -11.00
C ILE A 59 3.30 -4.37 -10.73
N HIS A 60 3.09 -5.02 -9.58
CA HIS A 60 1.75 -5.46 -9.20
C HIS A 60 0.82 -4.30 -8.89
N MET A 61 1.29 -3.25 -8.21
CA MET A 61 0.49 -2.04 -8.01
C MET A 61 0.18 -1.34 -9.33
N LYS A 62 1.16 -1.27 -10.24
CA LYS A 62 0.94 -0.73 -11.60
C LYS A 62 -0.15 -1.49 -12.35
N HIS A 63 -0.25 -2.81 -12.20
CA HIS A 63 -1.34 -3.58 -12.81
C HIS A 63 -2.71 -3.19 -12.26
N MET A 64 -2.85 -2.92 -10.96
CA MET A 64 -4.11 -2.44 -10.38
C MET A 64 -4.43 -1.02 -10.86
N LYS A 65 -3.43 -0.14 -10.95
CA LYS A 65 -3.62 1.20 -11.50
C LYS A 65 -4.11 1.16 -12.95
N ASN A 66 -3.47 0.35 -13.79
CA ASN A 66 -3.87 0.19 -15.18
C ASN A 66 -5.30 -0.37 -15.32
N ASP A 67 -5.71 -1.30 -14.46
CA ASP A 67 -7.10 -1.81 -14.44
C ASP A 67 -8.10 -0.69 -14.12
N ILE A 68 -7.83 0.10 -13.08
CA ILE A 68 -8.70 1.21 -12.68
C ILE A 68 -8.74 2.30 -13.76
N ASP A 69 -7.63 2.56 -14.45
CA ASP A 69 -7.58 3.50 -15.58
C ASP A 69 -8.31 2.93 -16.84
N GLU A 70 -8.40 1.61 -16.99
CA GLU A 70 -9.20 0.93 -18.03
C GLU A 70 -10.72 0.98 -17.73
N GLU A 71 -11.12 1.10 -16.46
CA GLU A 71 -12.52 1.38 -16.12
C GLU A 71 -12.91 2.78 -16.62
N GLU A 72 -13.92 2.92 -17.49
CA GLU A 72 -14.51 4.21 -17.92
C GLU A 72 -15.22 4.97 -16.79
N ARG A 73 -14.80 4.78 -15.53
CA ARG A 73 -15.33 5.46 -14.35
C ARG A 73 -14.38 6.58 -13.94
N PRO A 74 -14.88 7.81 -13.74
CA PRO A 74 -14.03 8.89 -13.24
C PRO A 74 -13.39 8.52 -11.89
N ILE A 75 -12.06 8.57 -11.83
CA ILE A 75 -11.26 8.29 -10.61
C ILE A 75 -11.37 9.43 -9.59
N VAL A 76 -11.70 10.64 -10.06
CA VAL A 76 -11.71 11.86 -9.25
C VAL A 76 -12.68 11.73 -8.06
N ASN A 77 -12.16 11.91 -6.85
CA ASN A 77 -12.87 11.80 -5.58
C ASN A 77 -13.50 10.43 -5.29
N ARG A 78 -13.14 9.38 -6.04
CA ARG A 78 -13.55 8.00 -5.71
C ARG A 78 -12.76 7.53 -4.50
N LEU A 79 -13.49 7.04 -3.50
CA LEU A 79 -12.91 6.46 -2.29
C LEU A 79 -12.50 5.02 -2.54
N VAL A 80 -11.48 4.55 -1.81
CA VAL A 80 -11.18 3.12 -1.73
C VAL A 80 -12.23 2.45 -0.85
N ASP A 81 -12.87 1.44 -1.39
CA ASP A 81 -13.78 0.56 -0.67
C ASP A 81 -13.49 -0.91 -1.00
N ILE A 82 -14.24 -1.81 -0.36
CA ILE A 82 -14.11 -3.24 -0.62
C ILE A 82 -14.47 -3.62 -2.06
N ASP A 83 -15.31 -2.82 -2.72
CA ASP A 83 -15.78 -3.11 -4.08
C ASP A 83 -14.72 -2.77 -5.12
N LEU A 84 -13.83 -1.80 -4.86
CA LEU A 84 -12.61 -1.59 -5.66
C LEU A 84 -11.73 -2.85 -5.67
N LEU A 85 -11.51 -3.46 -4.52
CA LEU A 85 -10.70 -4.67 -4.39
C LEU A 85 -11.37 -5.88 -5.05
N ARG A 86 -12.69 -6.01 -4.91
CA ARG A 86 -13.48 -7.04 -5.61
C ARG A 86 -13.50 -6.82 -7.12
N GLY A 87 -13.55 -5.56 -7.57
CA GLY A 87 -13.44 -5.18 -8.97
C GLY A 87 -12.12 -5.65 -9.58
N TYR A 88 -11.00 -5.37 -8.92
CA TYR A 88 -9.68 -5.84 -9.36
C TYR A 88 -9.59 -7.37 -9.43
N LEU A 89 -10.17 -8.07 -8.45
CA LEU A 89 -10.24 -9.53 -8.46
C LEU A 89 -11.09 -10.04 -9.64
N TYR A 90 -12.25 -9.43 -9.87
CA TYR A 90 -13.14 -9.75 -10.98
C TYR A 90 -12.45 -9.54 -12.33
N TYR A 91 -11.75 -8.42 -12.50
CA TYR A 91 -10.96 -8.13 -13.69
C TYR A 91 -9.92 -9.23 -13.96
N MET A 92 -9.13 -9.59 -12.95
CA MET A 92 -8.11 -10.63 -13.12
C MET A 92 -8.70 -12.01 -13.44
N MET A 93 -9.81 -12.38 -12.80
CA MET A 93 -10.44 -13.69 -12.96
C MET A 93 -11.25 -13.83 -14.25
N HIS A 94 -12.06 -12.83 -14.58
CA HIS A 94 -13.07 -12.95 -15.63
C HIS A 94 -12.68 -12.22 -16.92
N GLN A 95 -11.99 -11.08 -16.82
CA GLN A 95 -11.63 -10.30 -18.00
C GLN A 95 -10.28 -10.72 -18.57
N LYS A 96 -9.25 -10.83 -17.71
CA LYS A 96 -7.91 -11.27 -18.13
C LYS A 96 -7.70 -12.79 -18.05
N GLN A 97 -8.59 -13.51 -17.36
CA GLN A 97 -8.55 -14.96 -17.20
C GLN A 97 -7.18 -15.48 -16.73
N TYR A 98 -6.57 -14.79 -15.77
CA TYR A 98 -5.27 -15.18 -15.24
C TYR A 98 -5.36 -16.48 -14.43
N GLU A 99 -4.30 -17.28 -14.54
CA GLU A 99 -4.14 -18.46 -13.69
C GLU A 99 -4.14 -18.08 -12.19
N PRO A 100 -4.69 -18.95 -11.31
CA PRO A 100 -4.73 -18.69 -9.87
C PRO A 100 -3.37 -18.34 -9.26
N ALA A 101 -2.28 -18.92 -9.78
CA ALA A 101 -0.92 -18.63 -9.36
C ALA A 101 -0.57 -17.14 -9.56
N THR A 102 -0.89 -16.58 -10.72
CA THR A 102 -0.64 -15.18 -11.06
C THR A 102 -1.47 -14.24 -10.18
N ILE A 103 -2.76 -14.56 -9.99
CA ILE A 103 -3.66 -13.80 -9.12
C ILE A 103 -3.10 -13.76 -7.69
N ASN A 104 -2.70 -14.92 -7.16
CA ASN A 104 -2.16 -15.02 -5.81
C ASN A 104 -0.87 -14.23 -5.61
N ILE A 105 0.01 -14.20 -6.61
CA ILE A 105 1.25 -13.42 -6.58
C ILE A 105 0.93 -11.92 -6.48
N ARG A 106 0.01 -11.41 -7.29
CA ARG A 106 -0.41 -9.99 -7.26
C ARG A 106 -1.13 -9.61 -5.98
N LEU A 107 -2.04 -10.47 -5.50
CA LEU A 107 -2.75 -10.25 -4.25
C LEU A 107 -1.82 -10.29 -3.03
N ARG A 108 -0.73 -11.04 -3.07
CA ARG A 108 0.23 -11.09 -1.95
C ARG A 108 0.87 -9.74 -1.69
N THR A 109 1.36 -9.06 -2.72
CA THR A 109 1.96 -7.72 -2.59
C THR A 109 0.93 -6.69 -2.16
N LEU A 110 -0.30 -6.79 -2.67
CA LEU A 110 -1.42 -5.92 -2.29
C LEU A 110 -1.82 -6.12 -0.82
N LYS A 111 -1.94 -7.36 -0.35
CA LYS A 111 -2.23 -7.69 1.06
C LYS A 111 -1.15 -7.15 2.00
N CYS A 112 0.11 -7.25 1.61
CA CYS A 112 1.22 -6.69 2.39
C CYS A 112 1.08 -5.16 2.51
N TYR A 113 0.71 -4.48 1.42
CA TYR A 113 0.48 -3.05 1.41
C TYR A 113 -0.74 -2.65 2.27
N LEU A 114 -1.88 -3.33 2.11
CA LEU A 114 -3.08 -3.10 2.92
C LEU A 114 -2.84 -3.35 4.42
N LYS A 115 -2.01 -4.35 4.76
CA LYS A 115 -1.59 -4.57 6.14
C LYS A 115 -0.77 -3.40 6.68
N TRP A 116 0.19 -2.90 5.90
CA TRP A 116 0.98 -1.74 6.31
C TRP A 116 0.11 -0.49 6.50
N LEU A 117 -0.86 -0.27 5.60
CA LEU A 117 -1.83 0.81 5.72
C LEU A 117 -2.63 0.73 7.03
N PHE A 118 -3.11 -0.47 7.39
CA PHE A 118 -3.83 -0.72 8.63
C PHE A 118 -2.94 -0.53 9.87
N ASP A 119 -1.72 -1.10 9.85
CA ASP A 119 -0.79 -1.03 10.98
C ASP A 119 -0.32 0.41 11.27
N GLU A 120 -0.24 1.27 10.26
CA GLU A 120 0.16 2.68 10.36
C GLU A 120 -1.00 3.66 10.61
N GLU A 121 -2.22 3.16 10.82
CA GLU A 121 -3.46 3.96 10.95
C GLU A 121 -3.72 4.87 9.73
N ASN A 122 -3.29 4.45 8.53
CA ASN A 122 -3.58 5.18 7.29
C ASN A 122 -4.95 4.79 6.70
N ILE A 123 -5.58 3.70 7.18
CA ILE A 123 -6.95 3.25 6.86
C ILE A 123 -7.51 2.43 8.01
#